data_AF-A0A5R2MTF6-F1
#
_entry.id   AF-A0A5R2MTF6-F1
#
_cell.length_a   1.000
_cell.length_b   1.000
_cell.length_c   1.000
_cell.angle_alpha   90.00
_cell.angle_beta   90.00
_cell.angle_gamma   90.00
#
_symmetry.space_group_name_H-M   'P 1'
#
loop_
_entity.id
_entity.type
_entity.pdbx_description
1 polymer ?
#
loop_
_entity_poly.entity_id
_entity_poly.type
_entity_poly.pdbx_seq_one_letter_code
_entity_poly.pdbx_strand_id
1 'polypeptide(L)'
;GVPILMVGLDVTMQVLIEAPQYAELATIDTPLGKLVNDWLLFYEKLHRNSMGVGGAMHDPLALALAIDPTLVRTRPAHIGVDLSGT
;
A
#
# COMPACT_ATOMS: atom_id res chain seq x y z
N GLY A 1 -18.64 8.27 -17.55
CA GLY A 1 -17.63 8.41 -16.50
C GLY A 1 -16.26 8.08 -17.08
N VAL A 2 -15.18 8.34 -16.34
CA VAL A 2 -13.83 7.88 -16.71
C VAL A 2 -13.63 6.43 -16.24
N PRO A 3 -12.78 5.62 -16.91
CA PRO A 3 -12.41 4.31 -16.38
C PRO A 3 -11.70 4.47 -15.04
N ILE A 4 -12.20 3.80 -14.00
CA ILE A 4 -11.67 3.87 -12.62
C ILE A 4 -11.38 2.47 -12.13
N LEU A 5 -10.23 2.31 -11.47
CA LEU A 5 -9.89 1.16 -10.65
C LEU A 5 -9.79 1.63 -9.19
N MET A 6 -10.65 1.10 -8.32
CA MET A 6 -10.59 1.38 -6.89
C MET A 6 -9.66 0.37 -6.20
N VAL A 7 -8.64 0.86 -5.52
CA VAL A 7 -7.68 0.04 -4.74
C VAL A 7 -7.92 0.34 -3.26
N GLY A 8 -8.85 -0.40 -2.66
CA GLY A 8 -9.33 -0.16 -1.30
C GLY A 8 -8.51 -0.86 -0.21
N LEU A 9 -8.87 -0.58 1.04
CA LEU A 9 -8.26 -1.21 2.22
C LEU A 9 -8.43 -2.74 2.23
N ASP A 10 -9.49 -3.24 1.61
CA ASP A 10 -9.77 -4.67 1.44
C ASP A 10 -8.65 -5.42 0.74
N VAL A 11 -7.93 -4.77 -0.19
CA VAL A 11 -6.77 -5.36 -0.87
C VAL A 11 -5.44 -4.79 -0.37
N THR A 12 -5.33 -3.49 -0.07
CA THR A 12 -4.04 -2.89 0.31
C THR A 12 -3.53 -3.41 1.66
N MET A 13 -4.43 -3.76 2.59
CA MET A 13 -4.05 -4.34 3.88
C MET A 13 -3.52 -5.77 3.79
N GLN A 14 -3.59 -6.40 2.61
CA GLN A 14 -2.96 -7.70 2.34
C GLN A 14 -1.51 -7.55 1.84
N VAL A 15 -1.09 -6.32 1.48
CA VAL A 15 0.25 -6.02 0.98
C VAL A 15 1.03 -5.30 2.07
N LEU A 16 1.64 -6.11 2.93
CA LEU A 16 2.39 -5.64 4.08
C LEU A 16 3.89 -5.75 3.82
N ILE A 17 4.62 -4.71 4.21
CA ILE A 17 6.06 -4.79 4.33
C ILE A 17 6.42 -5.29 5.75
N GLU A 18 7.19 -6.37 5.81
CA GLU A 18 7.65 -7.00 7.05
C GLU A 18 9.18 -6.99 7.12
N ALA A 19 9.74 -7.46 8.24
CA ALA A 19 11.18 -7.48 8.49
C ALA A 19 12.02 -8.01 7.31
N PRO A 20 11.63 -9.07 6.58
CA PRO A 20 12.40 -9.53 5.41
C PRO A 20 12.49 -8.50 4.29
N GLN A 21 11.38 -7.81 3.97
CA GLN A 21 11.37 -6.79 2.91
C GLN A 21 12.13 -5.54 3.31
N TYR A 22 12.09 -5.15 4.59
CA TYR A 22 12.95 -4.07 5.09
C TYR A 22 14.44 -4.40 4.95
N ALA A 23 14.81 -5.65 5.25
CA ALA A 23 16.19 -6.10 5.08
C ALA A 23 16.61 -6.05 3.60
N GLU A 24 15.70 -6.40 2.68
CA GLU A 24 15.94 -6.30 1.24
C GLU A 24 16.10 -4.85 0.78
N LEU A 25 15.18 -3.95 1.18
CA LEU A 25 15.26 -2.52 0.83
C LEU A 25 16.54 -1.86 1.37
N ALA A 26 17.00 -2.26 2.56
CA ALA A 26 18.23 -1.74 3.15
C ALA A 26 19.49 -2.10 2.34
N THR A 27 19.42 -3.08 1.43
CA THR A 27 20.55 -3.40 0.52
C THR A 27 20.70 -2.39 -0.63
N ILE A 28 19.70 -1.54 -0.88
CA ILE A 28 19.74 -0.53 -1.94
C ILE A 28 20.58 0.67 -1.45
N ASP A 29 21.90 0.61 -1.67
CA ASP A 29 22.87 1.60 -1.19
C ASP A 29 22.90 2.87 -2.06
N THR A 30 21.79 3.60 -2.07
CA THR A 30 21.68 4.93 -2.68
C THR A 30 21.08 5.92 -1.69
N PRO A 31 21.32 7.25 -1.84
CA PRO A 31 20.69 8.24 -0.98
C PRO A 31 19.16 8.16 -0.97
N LEU A 32 18.55 7.88 -2.13
CA LEU A 32 17.10 7.71 -2.23
C LEU A 32 16.62 6.42 -1.55
N GLY A 33 17.32 5.30 -1.76
CA GLY A 33 16.98 4.02 -1.13
C GLY A 33 16.98 4.11 0.40
N LYS A 34 18.01 4.75 0.97
CA LYS A 34 18.11 5.01 2.41
C LYS A 34 16.97 5.88 2.92
N LEU A 35 16.68 6.99 2.24
CA LEU A 35 15.60 7.90 2.59
C LEU A 35 14.23 7.19 2.59
N VAL A 36 13.92 6.42 1.55
CA VAL A 36 12.65 5.69 1.45
C VAL A 36 12.55 4.61 2.52
N ASN A 37 13.64 3.88 2.79
CA ASN A 37 13.65 2.88 3.86
C ASN A 37 13.39 3.52 5.24
N ASP A 38 13.98 4.69 5.52
CA ASP A 38 13.74 5.43 6.76
C ASP A 38 12.27 5.89 6.88
N TRP A 39 11.64 6.36 5.78
CA TRP A 39 10.22 6.70 5.76
C TRP A 39 9.33 5.50 6.06
N LEU A 40 9.63 4.35 5.46
CA LEU A 40 8.85 3.12 5.64
C LEU A 40 9.01 2.56 7.06
N LEU A 41 10.20 2.65 7.67
CA LEU A 41 10.44 2.27 9.07
C LEU A 41 9.75 3.22 10.06
N PHE A 42 9.61 4.51 9.73
CA PHE A 42 8.80 5.42 10.53
C PHE A 42 7.31 5.07 10.43
N TYR A 43 6.82 4.80 9.22
CA TYR A 43 5.43 4.50 8.94
C TYR A 43 4.94 3.17 9.55
N GLU A 44 5.78 2.14 9.58
CA GLU A 44 5.43 0.85 10.17
C GLU A 44 5.15 0.93 11.66
N LYS A 45 5.83 1.81 12.41
CA LYS A 45 5.54 2.02 13.83
C LYS A 45 4.08 2.38 14.09
N LEU A 46 3.47 3.17 13.20
CA LEU A 46 2.05 3.54 13.31
C LEU A 46 1.15 2.31 13.11
N HIS A 47 1.43 1.48 12.11
CA HIS A 47 0.65 0.29 11.79
C HIS A 47 0.81 -0.79 12.86
N ARG A 48 2.05 -1.01 13.30
CA ARG A 48 2.37 -1.98 14.34
C ARG A 48 1.72 -1.61 15.66
N ASN A 49 1.78 -0.35 16.06
CA ASN A 49 1.22 0.10 17.35
C ASN A 49 -0.31 0.16 17.37
N SER A 50 -0.95 0.46 16.23
CA SER A 50 -2.42 0.61 16.16
C SER A 50 -3.15 -0.68 15.77
N MET A 51 -2.55 -1.49 14.90
CA MET A 51 -3.21 -2.63 14.26
C MET A 51 -2.44 -3.95 14.44
N GLY A 52 -1.20 -3.93 14.94
CA GLY A 52 -0.39 -5.14 15.14
C GLY A 52 0.15 -5.77 13.85
N VAL A 53 0.17 -5.02 12.74
CA VAL A 53 0.59 -5.50 11.40
C VAL A 53 1.79 -4.70 10.86
N GLY A 54 2.38 -5.15 9.75
CA GLY A 54 3.42 -4.42 9.02
C GLY A 54 2.92 -3.14 8.37
N GLY A 55 3.83 -2.39 7.75
CA GLY A 55 3.47 -1.19 7.00
C GLY A 55 2.65 -1.57 5.75
N ALA A 56 1.41 -1.08 5.65
CA ALA A 56 0.56 -1.37 4.50
C ALA A 56 0.96 -0.50 3.28
N MET A 57 1.23 -1.15 2.14
CA MET A 57 1.70 -0.46 0.93
C MET A 57 0.53 -0.02 0.05
N HIS A 58 -0.25 0.96 0.52
CA HIS A 58 -1.42 1.47 -0.19
C HIS A 58 -1.09 2.03 -1.57
N ASP A 59 -0.29 3.10 -1.61
CA ASP A 59 0.03 3.81 -2.85
C ASP A 59 0.93 2.98 -3.79
N PRO A 60 1.93 2.22 -3.29
CA PRO A 60 2.70 1.33 -4.15
C PRO A 60 1.85 0.27 -4.84
N LEU A 61 0.83 -0.29 -4.18
CA LEU A 61 -0.08 -1.24 -4.83
C LEU A 61 -0.87 -0.56 -5.94
N ALA A 62 -1.36 0.67 -5.74
CA ALA A 62 -2.06 1.40 -6.78
C ALA A 62 -1.18 1.62 -8.03
N LEU A 63 0.09 1.98 -7.84
CA LEU A 63 1.06 2.09 -8.93
C LEU A 63 1.34 0.72 -9.59
N ALA A 64 1.51 -0.33 -8.79
CA ALA A 64 1.75 -1.68 -9.30
C ALA A 64 0.61 -2.14 -10.22
N LEU A 65 -0.65 -1.80 -9.90
CA LEU A 65 -1.80 -2.13 -10.74
C LEU A 65 -1.95 -1.27 -12.00
N ALA A 66 -1.36 -0.07 -12.02
CA ALA A 66 -1.22 0.69 -13.25
C ALA A 66 -0.19 0.06 -14.22
N ILE A 67 0.81 -0.64 -13.68
CA ILE A 67 1.83 -1.37 -14.44
C ILE A 67 1.30 -2.74 -14.87
N ASP A 68 0.77 -3.52 -13.94
CA ASP A 68 0.23 -4.85 -14.15
C ASP A 68 -1.08 -5.06 -13.36
N PRO A 69 -2.25 -4.94 -14.02
CA PRO A 69 -3.53 -5.13 -13.36
C PRO A 69 -3.82 -6.59 -12.98
N THR A 70 -3.02 -7.55 -13.45
CA THR A 70 -3.24 -9.00 -13.18
C THR A 70 -2.80 -9.43 -11.78
N LEU A 71 -2.09 -8.56 -11.05
CA LEU A 71 -1.64 -8.79 -9.68
C LEU A 71 -2.80 -8.91 -8.68
N VAL A 72 -4.00 -8.43 -9.03
CA VAL A 72 -5.20 -8.55 -8.20
C VAL A 72 -6.40 -9.06 -8.99
N ARG A 73 -7.41 -9.54 -8.26
CA ARG A 73 -8.72 -9.84 -8.84
C ARG A 73 -9.65 -8.66 -8.65
N THR A 74 -10.32 -8.23 -9.72
CA THR A 74 -11.26 -7.11 -9.69
C THR A 74 -12.67 -7.59 -10.01
N ARG A 75 -13.67 -6.79 -9.61
CA ARG A 75 -15.07 -6.99 -10.00
C ARG A 75 -15.69 -5.66 -10.45
N PRO A 76 -16.53 -5.65 -11.49
CA PRO A 76 -17.33 -4.47 -11.80
C PRO A 76 -18.27 -4.13 -10.64
N ALA A 77 -18.35 -2.85 -10.28
CA ALA A 77 -19.25 -2.36 -9.25
C ALA A 77 -19.64 -0.90 -9.53
N HIS A 78 -20.87 -0.53 -9.12
CA HIS A 78 -21.21 0.86 -8.92
C HIS A 78 -20.64 1.30 -7.57
N ILE A 79 -19.89 2.40 -7.54
CA ILE A 79 -19.30 2.96 -6.33
C ILE A 79 -19.90 4.35 -6.10
N GLY A 80 -20.41 4.57 -4.89
CA GLY A 80 -20.82 5.88 -4.38
C GLY A 80 -20.03 6.20 -3.11
N VAL A 81 -19.77 7.49 -2.89
CA VAL A 81 -19.21 7.99 -1.63
C VAL A 81 -20.36 8.59 -0.83
N ASP A 82 -20.56 8.10 0.39
CA ASP A 82 -21.53 8.69 1.29
C ASP A 82 -21.03 10.03 1.82
N LEU A 83 -21.91 11.04 1.76
CA LEU A 83 -21.64 12.41 2.19
C LEU A 83 -22.59 12.85 3.32
N SER A 84 -23.51 11.98 3.79
CA SER A 84 -24.49 12.37 4.80
C SER A 84 -23.90 12.51 6.20
N GLY A 85 -22.78 11.82 6.50
CA GLY A 85 -21.99 12.02 7.73
C GLY A 85 -22.72 11.72 9.04
N THR A 86 -23.84 11.00 8.96
CA THR A 86 -24.71 10.62 10.09
C THR A 86 -24.36 9.25 10.64
#